data_AF-A0A2E2XHB4-F1
#
_entry.id   AF-A0A2E2XHB4-F1
#
_cell.length_a   1.000
_cell.length_b   1.000
_cell.length_c   1.000
_cell.angle_alpha   90.00
_cell.angle_beta   90.00
_cell.angle_gamma   90.00
#
_symmetry.space_group_name_H-M   'P 1'
#
loop_
_entity.id
_entity.type
_entity.pdbx_description
1 polymer ?
#
loop_
_entity_poly.entity_id
_entity_poly.type
_entity_poly.pdbx_seq_one_letter_code
_entity_poly.pdbx_strand_id
1 'polypeptide(L)'
;MPKPRKTLISLDTTPYYHCVSRCVRRAFLCGRDESSGNCYEHRRQWVEDKLCELAGIFSLDIAAYAIMSNHYHVVLYIDQEQAESWSQHEVVHRWHL
;
A
#
# COMPACT_ATOMS: atom_id res chain seq x y z
N MET A 1 19.53 1.78 17.21
CA MET A 1 18.17 1.86 17.81
C MET A 1 17.15 2.06 16.71
N PRO A 2 15.94 1.46 16.78
CA PRO A 2 14.87 1.72 15.83
C PRO A 2 14.45 3.20 15.89
N LYS A 3 14.26 3.83 14.73
CA LYS A 3 13.76 5.21 14.63
C LYS A 3 12.21 5.22 14.63
N PRO A 4 11.56 6.25 15.20
CA PRO A 4 10.12 6.42 15.07
C PRO A 4 9.70 6.48 13.59
N ARG A 5 8.57 5.87 13.22
CA ARG A 5 8.10 5.87 11.82
C ARG A 5 7.92 7.27 11.24
N LYS A 6 7.52 8.24 12.06
CA LYS A 6 7.38 9.65 11.65
C LYS A 6 8.68 10.27 11.15
N THR A 7 9.85 9.71 11.50
CA THR A 7 11.15 10.22 11.06
C THR A 7 11.71 9.45 9.86
N LEU A 8 10.95 8.52 9.29
CA LEU A 8 11.36 7.75 8.10
C LEU A 8 11.00 8.43 6.79
N ILE A 9 10.13 9.44 6.84
CA ILE A 9 9.61 10.17 5.67
C ILE A 9 10.19 11.59 5.68
N SER A 10 10.75 12.02 4.56
CA SER A 10 11.28 13.37 4.31
C SER A 10 10.97 13.77 2.87
N LEU A 11 9.96 14.62 2.69
CA LEU A 11 9.56 15.13 1.38
C LEU A 11 10.64 16.02 0.76
N ASP A 12 11.46 16.69 1.59
CA ASP A 12 12.63 17.45 1.14
C ASP A 12 13.67 16.58 0.41
N THR A 13 13.74 15.29 0.76
CA THR A 13 14.69 14.35 0.16
C THR A 13 14.09 13.68 -1.08
N THR A 14 12.87 13.16 -0.96
CA THR A 14 12.15 12.53 -2.06
C THR A 14 10.66 12.39 -1.72
N PRO A 15 9.77 12.57 -2.71
CA PRO A 15 8.36 12.23 -2.55
C PRO A 15 8.08 10.73 -2.80
N TYR A 16 9.07 9.96 -3.26
CA TYR A 16 8.90 8.54 -3.61
C TYR A 16 9.36 7.60 -2.50
N TYR A 17 8.51 6.61 -2.17
CA TYR A 17 8.79 5.61 -1.12
C TYR A 17 8.46 4.19 -1.57
N HIS A 18 9.41 3.28 -1.38
CA HIS A 18 9.21 1.85 -1.57
C HIS A 18 8.73 1.20 -0.27
N CYS A 19 7.46 0.78 -0.27
CA CYS A 19 6.83 0.08 0.84
C CYS A 19 6.71 -1.41 0.54
N VAL A 20 6.92 -2.22 1.57
CA VAL A 20 6.85 -3.69 1.49
C VAL A 20 6.10 -4.20 2.70
N SER A 21 5.16 -5.12 2.47
CA SER A 21 4.50 -5.87 3.54
C SER A 21 4.48 -7.35 3.21
N ARG A 22 4.68 -8.18 4.23
CA ARG A 22 4.86 -9.63 4.09
C ARG A 22 4.04 -10.37 5.14
N CYS A 23 3.35 -11.42 4.69
CA CYS A 23 2.78 -12.43 5.55
C CYS A 23 3.88 -13.31 6.17
N VAL A 24 3.73 -13.62 7.46
CA VAL A 24 4.61 -14.53 8.21
C VAL A 24 3.90 -15.86 8.49
N ARG A 25 4.63 -16.84 9.03
CA ARG A 25 4.08 -18.13 9.49
C ARG A 25 3.33 -18.91 8.39
N ARG A 26 3.84 -18.89 7.16
CA ARG A 26 3.24 -19.56 5.99
C ARG A 26 1.80 -19.09 5.66
N ALA A 27 1.41 -17.89 6.08
CA ALA A 27 0.22 -17.26 5.54
C ALA A 27 0.49 -16.80 4.10
N PHE A 28 -0.53 -16.93 3.23
CA PHE A 28 -0.49 -16.54 1.83
C PHE A 28 -1.43 -15.36 1.60
N LEU A 29 -0.91 -14.30 0.97
CA LEU A 29 -1.71 -13.23 0.40
C LEU A 29 -2.52 -13.76 -0.78
N CYS A 30 -1.85 -14.46 -1.69
CA CYS A 30 -2.41 -15.10 -2.88
C CYS A 30 -1.54 -16.29 -3.30
N GLY A 31 -1.77 -16.88 -4.47
CA GLY A 31 -1.03 -18.05 -4.94
C GLY A 31 -1.49 -19.36 -4.32
N ARG A 32 -0.79 -20.43 -4.67
CA ARG A 32 -1.06 -21.79 -4.20
C ARG A 32 -0.09 -22.17 -3.09
N ASP A 33 -0.62 -22.71 -1.99
CA ASP A 33 0.19 -23.39 -0.99
C ASP A 33 0.42 -24.84 -1.43
N GLU A 34 1.65 -25.16 -1.81
CA GLU A 34 2.02 -26.50 -2.27
C GLU A 34 1.87 -27.58 -1.18
N SER A 35 1.92 -27.19 0.09
CA SER A 35 1.84 -28.16 1.20
C SER A 35 0.42 -28.58 1.55
N SER A 36 -0.53 -27.65 1.54
CA SER A 36 -1.95 -27.95 1.79
C SER A 36 -2.75 -28.14 0.51
N GLY A 37 -2.22 -27.74 -0.65
CA GLY A 37 -2.91 -27.74 -1.94
C GLY A 37 -3.88 -26.57 -2.13
N ASN A 38 -4.11 -25.76 -1.08
CA ASN A 38 -5.06 -24.64 -1.09
C ASN A 38 -4.62 -23.54 -2.05
N CYS A 39 -5.59 -22.96 -2.77
CA CYS A 39 -5.36 -21.86 -3.70
C CYS A 39 -6.02 -20.57 -3.21
N TYR A 40 -5.21 -19.54 -2.99
CA TYR A 40 -5.63 -18.20 -2.55
C TYR A 40 -5.54 -17.16 -3.68
N GLU A 41 -5.34 -17.60 -4.92
CA GLU A 41 -5.08 -16.71 -6.06
C GLU A 41 -6.21 -15.69 -6.31
N HIS A 42 -7.45 -16.06 -5.96
CA HIS A 42 -8.63 -15.18 -6.01
C HIS A 42 -8.45 -13.85 -5.23
N ARG A 43 -7.50 -13.78 -4.29
CA ARG A 43 -7.22 -12.57 -3.50
C ARG A 43 -6.31 -11.58 -4.19
N ARG A 44 -5.58 -11.97 -5.25
CA ARG A 44 -4.61 -11.08 -5.91
C ARG A 44 -5.28 -9.80 -6.40
N GLN A 45 -6.37 -9.95 -7.16
CA GLN A 45 -7.09 -8.81 -7.69
C GLN A 45 -7.64 -7.93 -6.56
N TRP A 46 -8.18 -8.54 -5.50
CA TRP A 46 -8.66 -7.78 -4.35
C TRP A 46 -7.56 -6.95 -3.67
N VAL A 47 -6.33 -7.47 -3.56
CA VAL A 47 -5.19 -6.72 -3.02
C VAL A 47 -4.82 -5.55 -3.95
N GLU A 48 -4.83 -5.79 -5.26
CA GLU A 48 -4.54 -4.76 -6.27
C GLU A 48 -5.57 -3.63 -6.25
N ASP A 49 -6.86 -3.98 -6.29
CA ASP A 49 -7.96 -3.03 -6.22
C ASP A 49 -7.86 -2.19 -4.94
N LYS A 50 -7.55 -2.84 -3.80
CA LYS A 50 -7.42 -2.15 -2.52
C LYS A 50 -6.20 -1.23 -2.48
N LEU A 51 -5.09 -1.58 -3.13
CA LEU A 51 -3.94 -0.68 -3.24
C LEU A 51 -4.32 0.60 -4.00
N CYS A 52 -4.98 0.45 -5.16
CA CYS A 52 -5.43 1.57 -5.99
C CYS A 52 -6.47 2.46 -5.27
N GLU A 53 -7.44 1.85 -4.60
CA GLU A 53 -8.45 2.54 -3.81
C GLU A 53 -7.81 3.39 -2.70
N LEU A 54 -6.92 2.78 -1.89
CA LEU A 54 -6.24 3.47 -0.80
C LEU A 54 -5.35 4.60 -1.32
N ALA A 55 -4.67 4.40 -2.46
CA ALA A 55 -3.87 5.46 -3.05
C ALA A 55 -4.70 6.75 -3.31
N GLY A 56 -5.89 6.60 -3.88
CA GLY A 56 -6.82 7.72 -4.10
C GLY A 56 -7.38 8.35 -2.81
N ILE A 57 -7.60 7.54 -1.77
CA ILE A 57 -8.05 8.04 -0.45
C ILE A 57 -6.97 8.89 0.23
N PHE A 58 -5.71 8.48 0.11
CA PHE A 58 -4.58 9.04 0.86
C PHE A 58 -3.76 10.11 0.12
N SER A 59 -4.21 10.57 -1.05
CA SER A 59 -3.45 11.50 -1.90
C SER A 59 -2.06 10.94 -2.26
N LEU A 60 -2.07 9.71 -2.73
CA LEU A 60 -0.87 9.00 -3.16
C LEU A 60 -1.04 8.55 -4.61
N ASP A 61 0.04 8.58 -5.37
CA ASP A 61 0.11 7.87 -6.64
C ASP A 61 0.91 6.57 -6.50
N ILE A 62 0.54 5.56 -7.28
CA ILE A 62 1.31 4.31 -7.38
C ILE A 62 2.20 4.40 -8.62
N ALA A 63 3.50 4.56 -8.41
CA ALA A 63 4.49 4.55 -9.49
C ALA A 63 4.76 3.13 -10.00
N ALA A 64 4.73 2.14 -9.11
CA ALA A 64 4.87 0.72 -9.44
C ALA A 64 4.35 -0.17 -8.30
N TYR A 65 3.90 -1.37 -8.61
CA TYR A 65 3.59 -2.40 -7.61
C TYR A 65 3.90 -3.80 -8.12
N ALA A 66 4.10 -4.73 -7.20
CA ALA A 66 4.22 -6.15 -7.49
C ALA A 66 3.60 -6.95 -6.34
N ILE A 67 2.62 -7.81 -6.65
CA ILE A 67 1.97 -8.68 -5.68
C ILE A 67 2.53 -10.09 -5.84
N MET A 68 3.01 -10.68 -4.76
CA MET A 68 3.55 -12.04 -4.70
C MET A 68 2.72 -12.87 -3.72
N SER A 69 2.94 -14.18 -3.70
CA SER A 69 2.14 -15.11 -2.90
C SER A 69 2.12 -14.81 -1.41
N ASN A 70 3.19 -14.25 -0.85
CA ASN A 70 3.30 -13.96 0.58
C ASN A 70 3.75 -12.53 0.91
N HIS A 71 3.94 -11.66 -0.07
CA HIS A 71 4.28 -10.26 0.15
C HIS A 71 3.91 -9.41 -1.07
N TYR A 72 3.90 -8.10 -0.90
CA TYR A 72 3.82 -7.16 -2.01
C TYR A 72 4.85 -6.06 -1.84
N HIS A 73 5.19 -5.45 -2.97
CA HIS A 73 5.99 -4.25 -3.09
C HIS A 73 5.11 -3.17 -3.72
N VAL A 74 5.18 -1.94 -3.21
CA VAL A 74 4.52 -0.77 -3.81
C VAL A 74 5.46 0.43 -3.72
N VAL A 75 5.63 1.14 -4.83
CA VAL A 75 6.36 2.40 -4.90
C VAL A 75 5.31 3.50 -4.97
N LEU A 76 5.24 4.30 -3.91
CA LEU A 76 4.28 5.37 -3.74
C LEU A 76 4.95 6.71 -4.03
N TYR A 77 4.20 7.63 -4.60
CA TYR A 77 4.51 9.07 -4.64
C TYR A 77 3.54 9.78 -3.70
N ILE A 78 4.07 10.69 -2.87
CA ILE A 78 3.25 11.51 -1.98
C ILE A 78 2.88 12.80 -2.71
N ASP A 79 1.61 12.94 -3.08
CA ASP A 79 1.08 14.15 -3.72
C ASP A 79 0.72 15.20 -2.66
N GLN A 80 1.76 15.91 -2.19
CA GLN A 80 1.60 16.91 -1.14
C GLN A 80 0.69 18.06 -1.56
N GLU A 81 0.76 18.49 -2.83
CA GLU A 81 -0.04 19.59 -3.34
C GLU A 81 -1.53 19.25 -3.29
N GLN A 82 -1.90 18.05 -3.75
CA GLN A 82 -3.28 17.57 -3.69
C GLN A 82 -3.76 17.40 -2.25
N ALA A 83 -2.93 16.81 -1.37
CA ALA A 83 -3.27 16.66 0.04
C ALA A 83 -3.55 18.01 0.72
N GLU A 84 -2.74 19.02 0.44
CA GLU A 84 -2.89 20.38 0.98
C GLU A 84 -4.08 21.14 0.37
N SER A 85 -4.51 20.77 -0.83
CA SER A 85 -5.70 21.34 -1.48
C SER A 85 -7.02 20.89 -0.83
N TRP A 86 -7.01 19.80 -0.07
CA TRP A 86 -8.22 19.23 0.52
C TRP A 86 -8.64 19.95 1.81
N SER A 87 -9.94 20.27 1.89
CA SER A 87 -10.53 20.71 3.15
C SER A 87 -10.59 19.55 4.17
N GLN A 88 -10.70 19.87 5.46
CA GLN A 88 -10.91 18.84 6.50
C GLN A 88 -12.16 17.97 6.23
N HIS A 89 -13.22 18.57 5.68
CA HIS A 89 -14.43 17.84 5.30
C HIS A 89 -14.16 16.85 4.17
N GLU A 90 -13.38 17.27 3.15
CA GLU A 90 -12.97 16.39 2.05
C GLU A 90 -12.11 15.22 2.55
N VAL A 91 -11.15 15.50 3.45
CA VAL A 91 -10.32 14.46 4.08
C VAL A 91 -11.18 13.43 4.81
N VAL A 92 -12.18 13.88 5.58
CA VAL A 92 -13.11 12.97 6.28
C VAL A 92 -13.97 12.20 5.28
N HIS A 93 -14.48 12.84 4.24
CA HIS A 93 -15.31 12.19 3.23
C HIS A 93 -14.56 11.09 2.49
N ARG A 94 -13.30 11.34 2.11
CA ARG A 94 -12.43 10.36 1.44
C ARG A 94 -12.15 9.13 2.29
N TRP A 95 -12.08 9.27 3.61
CA TRP A 95 -11.91 8.15 4.52
C TRP A 95 -13.10 7.16 4.52
N HIS A 96 -14.25 7.58 4.01
CA HIS A 96 -15.47 6.77 3.92
C HIS A 96 -15.73 6.20 2.52
N LEU A 97 -14.86 6.49 1.54
CA LEU A 97 -14.87 5.82 0.23
C LEU A 97 -14.36 4.38 0.38
#